data_AF-A0A497RK07-F1
#
_entry.id   AF-A0A497RK07-F1
#
_cell.length_a   1.000
_cell.length_b   1.000
_cell.length_c   1.000
_cell.angle_alpha   90.00
_cell.angle_beta   90.00
_cell.angle_gamma   90.00
#
_symmetry.space_group_name_H-M   'P 1'
#
loop_
_entity.id
_entity.type
_entity.pdbx_description
1 polymer ?
#
loop_
_entity_poly.entity_id
_entity_poly.type
_entity_poly.pdbx_seq_one_letter_code
_entity_poly.pdbx_strand_id
1 'polypeptide(L)' 'IVVVKKGKTYYLVDGHHRAFASLKIGKSLLDAYIVEVPEGVELGLERLVRRRGIRSLRDIRVSEDGKLIEIKLRHDTQ' A
#
# COMPACT_ATOMS: atom_id res chain seq x y z
N ILE A 1 7.82 4.16 7.72
CA ILE A 1 7.39 3.06 6.82
C ILE A 1 8.44 2.86 5.74
N VAL A 2 8.36 1.79 4.92
CA VAL A 2 9.29 1.59 3.80
C VAL A 2 8.51 1.69 2.50
N VAL A 3 8.96 2.57 1.61
CA VAL A 3 8.32 2.82 0.32
C VAL A 3 9.32 2.70 -0.82
N VAL A 4 8.87 2.11 -1.92
CA VAL A 4 9.59 2.18 -3.19
C VAL A 4 9.00 3.32 -4.00
N LYS A 5 9.85 4.21 -4.51
CA LYS A 5 9.46 5.32 -5.38
C LYS A 5 9.93 5.04 -6.79
N LYS A 6 9.00 5.12 -7.75
CA LYS A 6 9.29 5.05 -9.18
C LYS A 6 8.58 6.20 -9.88
N GLY A 7 9.38 7.14 -10.41
CA GLY A 7 8.87 8.40 -10.94
C GLY A 7 8.03 9.14 -9.89
N LYS A 8 6.73 9.32 -10.19
CA LYS A 8 5.75 9.99 -9.31
C LYS A 8 4.95 9.04 -8.42
N THR A 9 5.14 7.72 -8.56
CA THR A 9 4.35 6.72 -7.84
C THR A 9 5.12 6.18 -6.64
N TYR A 10 4.40 6.00 -5.53
CA TYR A 10 4.92 5.43 -4.29
C TYR A 10 4.22 4.10 -4.02
N TYR A 11 5.01 3.06 -3.80
CA TYR A 11 4.55 1.71 -3.44
C TYR A 11 4.92 1.47 -1.98
N LEU A 12 3.91 1.24 -1.13
CA LEU A 12 4.14 0.80 0.24
C LEU A 12 4.61 -0.66 0.20
N VAL A 13 5.82 -0.92 0.67
CA VAL A 13 6.39 -2.28 0.68
C VAL A 13 6.33 -2.86 2.09
N ASP A 14 6.58 -2.02 3.11
CA ASP A 14 6.46 -2.43 4.50
C ASP A 14 5.90 -1.32 5.41
N GLY A 15 5.21 -1.73 6.47
CA GLY A 15 4.57 -0.86 7.44
C GLY A 15 3.08 -0.63 7.20
N HIS A 16 2.38 -1.57 6.55
CA HIS A 16 0.94 -1.51 6.27
C HIS A 16 0.08 -1.20 7.50
N HIS A 17 0.36 -1.81 8.66
CA HIS A 17 -0.39 -1.52 9.89
C HIS A 17 -0.15 -0.08 10.36
N ARG A 18 1.11 0.38 10.31
CA ARG A 18 1.46 1.75 10.70
C ARG A 18 0.81 2.77 9.77
N ALA A 19 0.83 2.50 8.46
CA ALA A 19 0.19 3.36 7.48
C ALA A 19 -1.33 3.40 7.65
N PHE A 20 -1.97 2.25 7.88
CA PHE A 20 -3.40 2.15 8.11
C PHE A 20 -3.83 2.80 9.44
N ALA A 21 -3.11 2.55 10.53
CA ALA A 21 -3.39 3.18 11.83
C ALA A 21 -3.26 4.70 11.76
N SER A 22 -2.22 5.21 11.09
CA SER A 22 -2.02 6.64 10.85
C SER A 22 -3.20 7.27 10.08
N LEU A 23 -3.70 6.56 9.04
CA LEU A 23 -4.87 6.97 8.29
C LEU A 23 -6.13 7.02 9.16
N LYS A 24 -6.31 6.05 10.07
CA LYS A 24 -7.46 6.00 11.00
C LYS A 24 -7.46 7.15 11.99
N ILE A 25 -6.30 7.61 12.45
CA ILE A 25 -6.16 8.75 13.36
C ILE A 25 -6.09 10.11 12.62
N GLY A 26 -6.34 10.13 11.30
CA GLY A 26 -6.42 11.36 10.51
C GLY A 26 -5.08 12.01 10.17
N LYS A 27 -3.95 11.31 10.33
CA LYS A 27 -2.65 11.84 9.92
C LYS A 27 -2.51 11.80 8.40
N SER A 28 -2.07 12.92 7.83
CA SER A 28 -1.84 13.08 6.39
C SER A 28 -0.42 12.69 5.96
N LEU A 29 0.53 12.60 6.90
CA LEU A 29 1.95 12.38 6.63
C LEU A 29 2.55 11.31 7.55
N LEU A 30 3.53 10.58 7.03
CA LEU A 30 4.31 9.54 7.73
C LEU A 30 5.75 9.58 7.25
N ASP A 31 6.70 9.46 8.18
CA ASP A 31 8.11 9.30 7.83
C ASP A 31 8.36 7.97 7.13
N ALA A 32 9.15 8.01 6.07
CA ALA A 32 9.43 6.88 5.22
C ALA A 32 10.90 6.78 4.83
N TYR A 33 11.41 5.55 4.82
CA TYR A 33 12.63 5.21 4.09
C TYR A 33 12.26 4.98 2.63
N ILE A 34 12.85 5.76 1.73
CA ILE A 34 12.54 5.76 0.30
C ILE A 34 13.64 5.00 -0.44
N VAL A 35 13.23 3.94 -1.16
CA VAL A 35 14.08 3.26 -2.15
C VAL A 35 13.66 3.75 -3.52
N GLU A 36 14.52 4.52 -4.19
CA GLU A 36 14.26 5.00 -5.55
C GLU A 36 14.69 3.95 -6.58
N VAL A 37 13.83 3.73 -7.58
CA VAL A 37 14.11 2.79 -8.68
C VAL A 37 13.92 3.47 -10.05
N PRO A 38 14.69 3.07 -11.08
CA PRO A 38 14.55 3.62 -12.42
C PRO A 38 13.18 3.36 -13.04
N GLU A 39 12.69 4.29 -13.85
CA GLU A 39 11.37 4.16 -14.50
C GLU A 39 11.33 3.05 -15.56
N GLY A 40 12.48 2.66 -16.12
CA GLY A 40 12.58 1.66 -17.20
C GLY A 40 12.37 0.19 -16.79
N VAL A 41 12.16 -0.10 -15.50
CA VAL A 41 12.01 -1.47 -14.99
C VAL A 41 10.62 -1.67 -14.41
N GLU A 42 9.81 -2.58 -14.97
CA GLU A 42 8.52 -2.95 -14.37
C GLU A 42 8.73 -3.76 -13.09
N LEU A 43 8.12 -3.32 -11.99
CA LEU A 43 8.22 -4.01 -10.71
C LEU A 43 7.22 -5.16 -10.63
N GLY A 44 7.58 -6.27 -9.98
CA GLY A 44 6.62 -7.34 -9.68
C GLY A 44 5.41 -6.85 -8.88
N LEU A 45 5.64 -5.88 -7.99
CA LEU A 45 4.61 -5.22 -7.18
C LEU A 45 3.63 -4.42 -8.05
N GLU A 46 4.12 -3.74 -9.09
CA GLU A 46 3.27 -3.00 -10.04
C GLU A 46 2.31 -3.93 -10.76
N ARG A 47 2.82 -5.07 -11.25
CA ARG A 47 1.98 -6.10 -11.88
C ARG A 47 0.90 -6.60 -10.92
N LEU A 48 1.27 -6.84 -9.66
CA LEU A 48 0.33 -7.34 -8.65
C LEU A 48 -0.77 -6.31 -8.35
N VAL A 49 -0.38 -5.07 -8.10
CA VAL A 49 -1.29 -3.94 -7.81
C VAL A 49 -2.26 -3.72 -8.97
N ARG A 50 -1.76 -3.72 -10.22
CA ARG A 50 -2.57 -3.58 -11.44
C ARG A 50 -3.58 -4.72 -11.59
N ARG A 51 -3.14 -5.98 -11.46
CA ARG A 51 -4.03 -7.15 -11.55
C ARG A 51 -5.12 -7.16 -10.47
N ARG A 52 -4.81 -6.62 -9.30
CA ARG A 52 -5.71 -6.60 -8.14
C ARG A 52 -6.58 -5.33 -8.07
N GLY A 53 -6.37 -4.36 -8.97
CA GLY A 53 -7.14 -3.11 -8.98
C GLY A 53 -6.90 -2.21 -7.76
N ILE A 54 -5.77 -2.37 -7.07
CA ILE A 54 -5.44 -1.60 -5.87
C ILE A 54 -4.92 -0.23 -6.31
N ARG A 55 -5.49 0.85 -5.78
CA ARG A 55 -5.09 2.23 -6.13
C ARG A 55 -4.60 3.00 -4.91
N SER A 56 -5.05 2.63 -3.71
CA SER A 56 -4.70 3.33 -2.48
C SER A 56 -4.86 2.49 -1.22
N LEU A 57 -4.32 3.00 -0.11
CA LEU A 57 -4.57 2.44 1.23
C LEU A 57 -6.06 2.39 1.61
N ARG A 58 -6.92 3.17 0.96
CA ARG A 58 -8.37 3.17 1.22
C ARG A 58 -9.08 1.96 0.63
N ASP A 59 -8.44 1.28 -0.33
CA ASP A 59 -8.97 0.07 -0.96
C ASP A 59 -8.75 -1.16 -0.07
N ILE A 60 -7.98 -1.02 1.01
CA ILE A 60 -7.57 -2.08 1.92
C ILE A 60 -8.47 -2.09 3.17
N ARG A 61 -8.98 -3.26 3.54
CA ARG A 61 -9.58 -3.56 4.84
C ARG A 61 -8.67 -4.50 5.62
N VAL A 62 -8.48 -4.21 6.90
CA VAL A 62 -7.79 -5.07 7.86
C VAL A 62 -8.87 -5.93 8.53
N SER A 63 -8.78 -7.26 8.41
CA SER A 63 -9.59 -8.19 9.23
C SER A 63 -8.87 -8.46 10.54
N GLU A 64 -9.57 -8.36 11.68
CA GLU A 64 -9.02 -8.58 13.03
C GLU A 64 -9.21 -10.04 13.49
N ASP A 65 -9.06 -11.01 12.58
CA ASP A 65 -9.08 -12.43 12.96
C ASP A 65 -7.69 -12.80 13.48
N GLY A 66 -7.54 -12.71 14.80
CA GLY A 66 -6.29 -12.77 15.54
C GLY A 66 -5.35 -13.90 15.12
N LYS A 67 -4.40 -13.56 14.24
CA LYS A 67 -3.02 -14.08 14.09
C LYS A 67 -2.38 -13.64 12.77
N LEU A 68 -3.17 -13.24 11.76
CA LEU A 68 -2.69 -12.64 10.52
C LEU A 68 -3.60 -11.49 10.10
N ILE A 69 -3.01 -10.34 9.76
CA ILE A 69 -3.77 -9.26 9.13
C ILE A 69 -3.96 -9.59 7.66
N GLU A 70 -5.17 -10.02 7.31
CA GLU A 70 -5.56 -10.19 5.91
C GLU A 70 -6.01 -8.83 5.36
N ILE A 71 -5.22 -8.28 4.44
CA ILE A 71 -5.55 -7.08 3.67
C ILE A 71 -6.57 -7.49 2.59
N LYS A 72 -7.87 -7.28 2.87
CA LYS A 72 -8.96 -7.53 1.92
C LYS A 72 -9.24 -6.30 1.08
N LEU A 73 -9.43 -6.49 -0.22
CA LEU A 73 -9.73 -5.40 -1.14
C LEU A 73 -11.22 -5.05 -1.11
N ARG A 74 -11.55 -3.75 -1.16
CA ARG A 74 -12.91 -3.30 -1.46
C ARG A 74 -13.16 -3.56 -2.94
N HIS A 75 -13.89 -4.65 -3.24
CA HIS A 75 -14.57 -4.77 -4.51
C HIS A 75 -15.86 -3.96 -4.43
N ASP A 76 -15.95 -2.87 -5.21
CA ASP A 76 -17.26 -2.30 -5.55
C ASP A 76 -17.95 -3.32 -6.45
N THR A 77 -18.88 -4.07 -5.87
CA THR A 77 -19.89 -4.81 -6.64
C THR A 77 -20.91 -3.76 -7.07
N GLN A 78 -20.89 -3.39 -8.36
CA GLN A 78 -22.10 -2.93 -9.02
C GLN A 78 -23.00 -4.13 -9.30
#